data_AF-A0AB34IDT1-F1
#
_entry.id   AF-A0AB34IDT1-F1
#
_cell.length_a   1.000
_cell.length_b   1.000
_cell.length_c   1.000
_cell.angle_alpha   90.00
_cell.angle_beta   90.00
_cell.angle_gamma   90.00
#
_symmetry.space_group_name_H-M   'P 1'
#
loop_
_entity.id
_entity.type
_entity.pdbx_description
1 polymer ?
#
loop_
_entity_poly.entity_id
_entity_poly.type
_entity_poly.pdbx_seq_one_letter_code
_entity_poly.pdbx_strand_id
1 'polypeptide(L)'
;MAAEAALAAALAAGCFLNTLPATELVFDDLKAISENPDVTGASASSLLHNDFWGHPLRSAGTHGSYRPLTTLTFRWNFQLHGHEPFGYHLVNLVLHTLASALWAVFLRSIVPNAPRARAAAAALFAVLPVHCDAVASVVGRAELL
;
A
#
# COMPACT_ATOMS: atom_id res chain seq x y z
N MET A 1 -22.88 12.26 -2.73
CA MET A 1 -21.93 11.42 -1.96
C MET A 1 -21.16 10.43 -2.83
N ALA A 2 -21.82 9.77 -3.79
CA ALA A 2 -21.19 8.69 -4.57
C ALA A 2 -20.33 9.16 -5.75
N ALA A 3 -20.72 10.20 -6.51
CA ALA A 3 -20.11 10.47 -7.82
C ALA A 3 -18.61 10.79 -7.79
N GLU A 4 -18.15 11.74 -6.96
CA GLU A 4 -16.72 12.11 -6.91
C GLU A 4 -15.84 10.97 -6.36
N ALA A 5 -16.33 10.25 -5.35
CA ALA A 5 -15.60 9.12 -4.75
C ALA A 5 -15.57 7.90 -5.68
N ALA A 6 -16.66 7.61 -6.37
CA ALA A 6 -16.72 6.55 -7.38
C ALA A 6 -15.83 6.86 -8.58
N LEU A 7 -15.77 8.12 -9.01
CA LEU A 7 -14.86 8.57 -10.06
C LEU A 7 -13.40 8.37 -9.62
N ALA A 8 -13.02 8.84 -8.43
CA ALA A 8 -11.65 8.69 -7.92
C ALA A 8 -11.27 7.22 -7.77
N ALA A 9 -12.16 6.38 -7.24
CA ALA A 9 -11.95 4.95 -7.11
C ALA A 9 -11.77 4.26 -8.48
N ALA A 10 -12.63 4.57 -9.45
CA ALA A 10 -12.54 4.00 -10.80
C ALA A 10 -11.25 4.40 -11.51
N LEU A 11 -10.81 5.65 -11.37
CA LEU A 11 -9.56 6.15 -11.94
C LEU A 11 -8.34 5.50 -11.27
N ALA A 12 -8.30 5.49 -9.93
CA ALA A 12 -7.23 4.85 -9.17
C ALA A 12 -7.11 3.37 -9.55
N ALA A 13 -8.24 2.65 -9.64
CA ALA A 13 -8.23 1.27 -10.05
C ALA A 13 -7.75 1.10 -11.49
N GLY A 14 -8.33 1.85 -12.43
CA GLY A 14 -7.98 1.79 -13.85
C GLY A 14 -6.48 2.01 -14.11
N CYS A 15 -5.85 2.96 -13.42
CA CYS A 15 -4.43 3.27 -13.58
C CYS A 15 -3.47 2.18 -13.09
N PHE A 16 -3.89 1.36 -12.12
CA PHE A 16 -3.02 0.37 -11.48
C PHE A 16 -3.47 -1.08 -11.67
N LEU A 17 -4.57 -1.34 -12.39
CA LEU A 17 -4.97 -2.70 -12.79
C LEU A 17 -3.88 -3.46 -13.55
N ASN A 18 -3.00 -2.74 -14.26
CA ASN A 18 -1.87 -3.32 -14.99
C ASN A 18 -0.77 -3.90 -14.08
N THR A 19 -0.83 -3.68 -12.77
CA THR A 19 0.12 -4.26 -11.80
C THR A 19 -0.22 -5.71 -11.43
N LEU A 20 -1.50 -6.09 -11.57
CA LEU A 20 -1.98 -7.42 -11.17
C LEU A 20 -1.32 -8.59 -11.94
N PRO A 21 -1.01 -8.50 -13.25
CA PRO A 21 -0.35 -9.59 -13.97
C PRO A 21 1.14 -9.79 -13.64
N ALA A 22 1.70 -9.05 -12.68
CA ALA A 22 3.10 -9.21 -12.28
C ALA A 22 3.37 -10.64 -11.79
N THR A 23 4.47 -11.23 -12.24
CA THR A 23 4.80 -12.65 -11.99
C THR A 23 5.83 -12.85 -10.90
N GLU A 24 6.54 -11.80 -10.49
CA GLU A 24 7.64 -11.89 -9.52
C GLU A 24 7.61 -10.74 -8.51
N LEU A 25 8.00 -11.04 -7.27
CA LEU A 25 8.40 -10.02 -6.29
C LEU A 25 9.83 -9.57 -6.63
N VAL A 26 10.08 -8.26 -6.68
CA VAL A 26 11.34 -7.71 -7.17
C VAL A 26 11.96 -6.73 -6.17
N PHE A 27 13.29 -6.56 -6.27
CA PHE A 27 14.05 -5.59 -5.47
C PHE A 27 13.74 -5.70 -3.96
N ASP A 28 13.23 -4.62 -3.36
CA ASP A 28 12.97 -4.51 -1.93
C ASP A 28 11.80 -5.39 -1.47
N ASP A 29 10.92 -5.84 -2.38
CA ASP A 29 9.85 -6.78 -2.06
C ASP A 29 10.43 -8.10 -1.55
N LEU A 30 11.56 -8.55 -2.12
CA LEU A 30 12.24 -9.77 -1.70
C LEU A 30 12.71 -9.66 -0.26
N LYS A 31 13.32 -8.54 0.11
CA LYS A 31 13.80 -8.31 1.48
C LYS A 31 12.65 -8.14 2.46
N ALA A 32 11.64 -7.36 2.10
CA ALA A 32 10.53 -7.04 2.99
C ALA A 32 9.59 -8.24 3.23
N ILE A 33 9.48 -9.16 2.26
CA ILE A 33 8.52 -10.28 2.29
C ILE A 33 9.24 -11.62 2.34
N SER A 34 10.01 -11.96 1.31
CA SER A 34 10.53 -13.32 1.13
C SER A 34 11.65 -13.65 2.12
N GLU A 35 12.54 -12.70 2.38
CA GLU A 35 13.70 -12.86 3.27
C GLU A 35 13.39 -12.43 4.71
N ASN A 36 12.22 -11.82 4.96
CA ASN A 36 11.85 -11.30 6.28
C ASN A 36 11.22 -12.42 7.15
N PRO A 37 11.88 -12.84 8.24
CA PRO A 37 11.33 -13.86 9.13
C PRO A 37 10.01 -13.44 9.79
N ASP A 38 9.80 -12.14 10.01
CA ASP A 38 8.57 -11.62 10.63
C ASP A 38 7.33 -11.78 9.76
N VAL A 39 7.55 -11.88 8.44
CA VAL A 39 6.52 -12.17 7.43
C VAL A 39 6.34 -13.68 7.25
N THR A 40 7.44 -14.44 7.18
CA THR A 40 7.39 -15.85 6.76
C THR A 40 7.13 -16.86 7.87
N GLY A 41 7.43 -16.56 9.14
CA GLY A 41 7.20 -17.55 10.21
C GLY A 41 7.66 -17.27 11.63
N ALA A 42 8.24 -16.11 11.94
CA ALA A 42 8.67 -15.76 13.29
C ALA A 42 7.47 -15.56 14.25
N SER A 43 7.71 -15.45 15.55
CA SER A 43 6.65 -15.14 16.53
C SER A 43 5.95 -13.82 16.20
N ALA A 44 4.65 -13.68 16.47
CA ALA A 44 3.96 -12.39 16.28
C ALA A 44 4.58 -11.27 17.15
N SER A 45 5.24 -11.62 18.26
CA SER A 45 5.92 -10.65 19.12
C SER A 45 7.17 -10.04 18.47
N SER A 46 7.79 -10.68 17.48
CA SER A 46 8.99 -10.14 16.82
C SER A 46 8.69 -8.87 16.03
N LEU A 47 7.46 -8.71 15.53
CA LEU A 47 6.97 -7.49 14.89
C LEU A 47 7.12 -6.23 15.75
N LEU A 48 7.11 -6.37 17.09
CA LEU A 48 7.24 -5.26 18.04
C LEU A 48 8.70 -4.91 18.36
N HIS A 49 9.64 -5.77 17.96
CA HIS A 49 11.05 -5.67 18.34
C HIS A 49 11.99 -5.56 17.14
N ASN A 50 11.48 -5.81 15.94
CA ASN A 50 12.23 -5.75 14.70
C ASN A 50 11.80 -4.53 13.85
N ASP A 51 12.72 -4.11 12.99
CA ASP A 51 12.43 -3.15 11.94
C ASP A 51 11.65 -3.79 10.79
N PHE A 52 11.27 -2.97 9.83
CA PHE A 52 10.49 -3.35 8.65
C PHE A 52 11.13 -4.48 7.82
N TRP A 53 12.45 -4.65 7.91
CA TRP A 53 13.22 -5.64 7.16
C TRP A 53 13.49 -6.92 7.97
N GLY A 54 13.00 -7.00 9.21
CA GLY A 54 13.14 -8.18 10.06
C GLY A 54 14.40 -8.17 10.94
N HIS A 55 15.09 -7.03 11.07
CA HIS A 55 16.26 -6.91 11.95
C HIS A 55 15.88 -6.35 13.32
N PRO A 56 16.48 -6.83 14.44
CA PRO A 56 16.20 -6.27 15.76
C PRO A 56 16.51 -4.76 15.83
N LEU A 57 15.53 -3.96 16.30
CA LEU A 57 15.62 -2.50 16.41
C LEU A 57 16.77 -1.99 17.28
N ARG A 58 17.30 -2.85 18.15
CA ARG A 58 18.41 -2.53 19.06
C ARG A 58 19.78 -2.93 18.51
N SER A 59 19.83 -3.56 17.33
CA SER A 59 21.09 -3.98 16.72
C SER A 59 21.78 -2.81 16.01
N ALA A 60 23.11 -2.80 15.98
CA ALA A 60 23.87 -1.71 15.34
C ALA A 60 23.71 -1.66 13.80
N GLY A 61 23.21 -2.74 13.19
CA GLY A 61 22.99 -2.87 11.75
C GLY A 61 21.54 -2.69 11.30
N THR A 62 20.63 -2.32 12.21
CA THR A 62 19.22 -2.06 11.86
C THR A 62 19.09 -0.82 10.98
N HIS A 63 18.09 -0.83 10.10
CA HIS A 63 17.69 0.37 9.36
C HIS A 63 16.88 1.34 10.22
N GLY A 64 16.39 0.89 11.40
CA GLY A 64 15.61 1.68 12.35
C GLY A 64 14.17 1.98 11.91
N SER A 65 13.78 1.58 10.69
CA SER A 65 12.44 1.80 10.14
C SER A 65 11.41 0.90 10.82
N TYR A 66 10.61 1.45 11.74
CA TYR A 66 9.60 0.68 12.48
C TYR A 66 8.22 0.79 11.81
N ARG A 67 7.76 -0.29 11.17
CA ARG A 67 6.47 -0.36 10.43
C ARG A 67 5.69 -1.65 10.74
N PRO A 68 5.36 -1.92 12.02
CA PRO A 68 4.81 -3.20 12.46
C PRO A 68 3.47 -3.54 11.79
N LEU A 69 2.63 -2.53 11.52
CA LEU A 69 1.35 -2.73 10.85
C LEU A 69 1.54 -3.21 9.41
N THR A 70 2.42 -2.56 8.64
CA THR A 70 2.73 -2.95 7.26
C THR A 70 3.28 -4.38 7.22
N THR A 71 4.27 -4.70 8.05
CA THR A 71 4.84 -6.06 8.13
C THR A 71 3.78 -7.09 8.53
N LEU A 72 2.87 -6.75 9.45
CA LEU A 72 1.74 -7.62 9.80
C LEU A 72 0.81 -7.87 8.60
N THR A 73 0.50 -6.85 7.80
CA THR A 73 -0.31 -7.05 6.60
C THR A 73 0.40 -7.93 5.56
N PHE A 74 1.73 -7.83 5.42
CA PHE A 74 2.49 -8.74 4.57
C PHE A 74 2.48 -10.17 5.09
N ARG A 75 2.58 -10.36 6.41
CA ARG A 75 2.45 -11.67 7.05
C ARG A 75 1.10 -12.32 6.76
N TRP A 76 0.00 -11.59 6.92
CA TRP A 76 -1.33 -12.10 6.57
C TRP A 76 -1.45 -12.39 5.08
N ASN A 77 -0.90 -11.52 4.23
CA ASN A 77 -0.89 -11.73 2.79
C ASN A 77 -0.12 -13.00 2.41
N PHE A 78 1.03 -13.24 3.07
CA PHE A 78 1.87 -14.42 2.88
C PHE A 78 1.17 -15.71 3.32
N GLN A 79 0.43 -15.67 4.42
CA GLN A 79 -0.35 -16.82 4.88
C GLN A 79 -1.44 -17.23 3.88
N LEU A 80 -1.97 -16.28 3.10
CA LEU A 80 -3.04 -16.53 2.13
C LEU A 80 -2.52 -16.87 0.73
N HIS A 81 -1.44 -16.22 0.28
CA HIS A 81 -0.96 -16.27 -1.11
C HIS A 81 0.48 -16.78 -1.26
N GLY A 82 1.20 -17.02 -0.16
CA GLY A 82 2.62 -17.37 -0.20
C GLY A 82 3.43 -16.26 -0.89
N HIS A 83 4.31 -16.63 -1.82
CA HIS A 83 5.11 -15.67 -2.61
C HIS A 83 4.43 -15.23 -3.91
N GLU A 84 3.15 -15.56 -4.12
CA GLU A 84 2.42 -15.20 -5.33
C GLU A 84 2.15 -13.68 -5.35
N PRO A 85 2.69 -12.91 -6.32
CA PRO A 85 2.64 -11.44 -6.31
C PRO A 85 1.26 -10.83 -6.53
N PHE A 86 0.37 -11.48 -7.29
CA PHE A 86 -0.96 -10.93 -7.60
C PHE A 86 -1.70 -10.56 -6.32
N GLY A 87 -1.67 -11.41 -5.30
CA GLY A 87 -2.32 -11.12 -4.01
C GLY A 87 -1.80 -9.85 -3.34
N TYR A 88 -0.51 -9.56 -3.48
CA TYR A 88 0.11 -8.38 -2.89
C TYR A 88 -0.22 -7.09 -3.63
N HIS A 89 -0.15 -7.11 -4.97
CA HIS A 89 -0.54 -5.99 -5.81
C HIS A 89 -2.03 -5.67 -5.66
N LEU A 90 -2.88 -6.71 -5.53
CA LEU A 90 -4.31 -6.53 -5.30
C LEU A 90 -4.59 -5.74 -4.02
N VAL A 91 -3.90 -6.05 -2.92
CA VAL A 91 -4.07 -5.30 -1.66
C VAL A 91 -3.62 -3.85 -1.82
N ASN A 92 -2.47 -3.58 -2.46
CA ASN A 92 -2.02 -2.19 -2.69
C ASN A 92 -3.01 -1.42 -3.56
N LEU A 93 -3.50 -2.04 -4.62
CA LEU A 93 -4.53 -1.49 -5.49
C LEU A 93 -5.81 -1.14 -4.71
N VAL A 94 -6.29 -2.05 -3.86
CA VAL A 94 -7.46 -1.81 -3.00
C VAL A 94 -7.20 -0.65 -2.04
N LEU A 95 -6.04 -0.61 -1.38
CA LEU A 95 -5.68 0.46 -0.46
C LEU A 95 -5.63 1.83 -1.16
N HIS A 96 -4.99 1.94 -2.32
CA HIS A 96 -4.96 3.19 -3.10
C HIS A 96 -6.34 3.62 -3.57
N THR A 97 -7.17 2.66 -3.99
CA THR A 97 -8.56 2.91 -4.38
C THR A 97 -9.37 3.48 -3.21
N LEU A 98 -9.22 2.91 -2.02
CA LEU A 98 -9.87 3.39 -0.80
C LEU A 98 -9.33 4.76 -0.39
N ALA A 99 -8.01 4.97 -0.40
CA ALA A 99 -7.39 6.25 -0.09
C ALA A 99 -7.88 7.37 -1.03
N SER A 100 -7.97 7.09 -2.33
CA SER A 100 -8.48 8.02 -3.35
C SER A 100 -9.96 8.35 -3.14
N ALA A 101 -10.79 7.37 -2.78
CA ALA A 101 -12.19 7.60 -2.44
C ALA A 101 -12.35 8.42 -1.16
N LEU A 102 -11.55 8.12 -0.13
CA LEU A 102 -11.54 8.87 1.14
C LEU A 102 -11.08 10.31 0.94
N TRP A 103 -10.08 10.55 0.08
CA TRP A 103 -9.67 11.88 -0.33
C TRP A 103 -10.82 12.67 -0.97
N ALA A 104 -11.57 12.06 -1.89
CA ALA A 104 -12.75 12.68 -2.50
C ALA A 104 -13.86 13.01 -1.48
N VAL A 105 -14.03 12.17 -0.46
CA VAL A 105 -14.96 12.43 0.66
C VAL A 105 -14.45 13.59 1.52
N PHE A 106 -13.17 13.60 1.86
CA PHE A 106 -12.53 14.64 2.66
C PHE A 106 -12.58 16.01 1.98
N LEU A 107 -12.39 16.08 0.66
CA LEU A 107 -12.50 17.33 -0.11
C LEU A 107 -13.84 18.07 0.08
N ARG A 108 -14.92 17.37 0.50
CA ARG A 108 -16.21 18.01 0.79
C ARG A 108 -16.20 18.85 2.06
N SER A 109 -15.41 18.47 3.06
CA SER A 109 -15.33 19.25 4.31
C SER A 109 -14.55 20.55 4.12
N ILE A 110 -13.56 20.56 3.21
CA ILE A 110 -12.68 21.70 2.99
C ILE A 110 -13.04 22.57 1.78
N VAL A 111 -13.74 22.02 0.77
CA VAL A 111 -14.19 22.77 -0.42
C VAL A 111 -15.69 22.53 -0.70
N PRO A 112 -16.61 22.94 0.18
CA PRO A 112 -18.03 22.54 0.10
C PRO A 112 -18.79 23.10 -1.12
N ASN A 113 -18.38 24.25 -1.65
CA ASN A 113 -19.15 24.99 -2.67
C ASN A 113 -18.59 24.89 -4.11
N ALA A 114 -17.60 24.01 -4.36
CA ALA A 114 -16.98 23.87 -5.69
C ALA A 114 -16.90 22.40 -6.15
N PRO A 115 -18.02 21.78 -6.57
CA PRO A 115 -18.06 20.37 -6.97
C PRO A 115 -17.09 20.01 -8.11
N ARG A 116 -16.93 20.90 -9.09
CA ARG A 116 -15.98 20.69 -10.21
C ARG A 116 -14.53 20.69 -9.73
N ALA A 117 -14.17 21.60 -8.82
CA ALA A 117 -12.82 21.67 -8.26
C ALA A 117 -12.51 20.43 -7.42
N ARG A 118 -13.47 19.96 -6.62
CA ARG A 118 -13.32 18.70 -5.88
C ARG A 118 -13.14 17.50 -6.80
N ALA A 119 -13.97 17.37 -7.83
CA ALA A 119 -13.86 16.28 -8.79
C ALA A 119 -12.49 16.30 -9.49
N ALA A 120 -12.01 17.48 -9.90
CA ALA A 120 -10.68 17.64 -10.50
C ALA A 120 -9.55 17.26 -9.52
N ALA A 121 -9.60 17.73 -8.28
CA ALA A 121 -8.59 17.41 -7.26
C ALA A 121 -8.59 15.92 -6.86
N ALA A 122 -9.78 15.31 -6.80
CA ALA A 122 -9.92 13.88 -6.53
C ALA A 122 -9.37 13.03 -7.68
N ALA A 123 -9.70 13.39 -8.93
CA ALA A 123 -9.17 12.73 -10.12
C ALA A 123 -7.65 12.90 -10.22
N LEU A 124 -7.13 14.12 -9.98
CA LEU A 124 -5.70 14.40 -10.03
C LEU A 124 -4.92 13.55 -9.03
N PHE A 125 -5.39 13.45 -7.78
CA PHE A 125 -4.78 12.59 -6.77
C PHE A 125 -4.79 11.12 -7.21
N ALA A 126 -5.94 10.60 -7.67
CA ALA A 126 -6.08 9.20 -8.04
C ALA A 126 -5.08 8.73 -9.12
N VAL A 127 -4.71 9.62 -10.05
CA VAL A 127 -3.89 9.30 -11.23
C VAL A 127 -2.48 9.90 -11.19
N LEU A 128 -2.09 10.56 -10.09
CA LEU A 128 -0.82 11.28 -10.04
C LEU A 128 0.35 10.30 -10.19
N PRO A 129 1.27 10.48 -11.17
CA PRO A 129 2.35 9.52 -11.41
C PRO A 129 3.29 9.29 -10.23
N VAL A 130 3.34 10.21 -9.27
CA VAL A 130 4.11 10.05 -8.03
C VAL A 130 3.66 8.83 -7.20
N HIS A 131 2.42 8.36 -7.40
CA HIS A 131 1.90 7.17 -6.71
C HIS A 131 2.41 5.86 -7.29
N CYS A 132 3.13 5.86 -8.43
CA CYS A 132 3.68 4.64 -9.02
C CYS A 132 4.53 3.84 -8.02
N ASP A 133 5.43 4.50 -7.30
CA ASP A 133 6.29 3.83 -6.32
C ASP A 133 5.49 3.32 -5.10
N ALA A 134 4.42 4.01 -4.71
CA ALA A 134 3.58 3.60 -3.58
C ALA A 134 2.65 2.42 -3.91
N VAL A 135 2.19 2.31 -5.16
CA VAL A 135 1.16 1.33 -5.55
C VAL A 135 1.73 0.16 -6.36
N ALA A 136 2.59 0.45 -7.34
CA ALA A 136 3.12 -0.58 -8.23
C ALA A 136 4.24 -1.39 -7.58
N SER A 137 5.05 -0.79 -6.70
CA SER A 137 5.97 -1.54 -5.84
C SER A 137 5.20 -2.17 -4.69
N VAL A 138 5.38 -3.47 -4.42
CA VAL A 138 4.62 -4.15 -3.35
C VAL A 138 5.01 -3.56 -1.98
N VAL A 139 6.31 -3.36 -1.75
CA VAL A 139 6.86 -2.76 -0.53
C VAL A 139 6.33 -1.34 -0.30
N GLY A 140 5.90 -0.65 -1.37
CA GLY A 140 5.21 0.64 -1.35
C GLY A 140 3.93 0.67 -0.52
N ARG A 141 3.39 -0.48 -0.10
CA ARG A 141 2.31 -0.59 0.90
C ARG A 141 2.58 0.22 2.15
N ALA A 142 3.86 0.38 2.49
CA ALA A 142 4.32 1.19 3.61
C ALA A 142 3.92 2.68 3.51
N GLU A 143 3.64 3.21 2.32
CA GLU A 143 3.16 4.58 2.07
C GLU A 143 1.62 4.65 1.98
N LEU A 144 0.95 3.51 1.78
CA LEU A 144 -0.52 3.41 1.68
C LEU A 144 -1.20 3.24 3.04
N LEU A 145 -0.45 2.85 4.08
CA LEU A 145 -0.89 2.60 5.46
C LEU A 145 -0.25 3.60 6.42
#